data_AF-A0A5P9HLV6-F1
#
_entry.id   AF-A0A5P9HLV6-F1
#
_cell.length_a   1.000
_cell.length_b   1.000
_cell.length_c   1.000
_cell.angle_alpha   90.00
_cell.angle_beta   90.00
_cell.angle_gamma   90.00
#
_symmetry.space_group_name_H-M   'P 1'
#
loop_
_entity.id
_entity.type
_entity.pdbx_description
1 polymer ?
#
loop_
_entity_poly.entity_id
_entity_poly.type
_entity_poly.pdbx_seq_one_letter_code
_entity_poly.pdbx_strand_id
1 'polypeptide(L)' 'MILYTTMPQELIFPVENSEYDKTRIIDYNGVSLVVQQTEMNTYQIVRNLSTDPSHYLNSNYAPGQTINFK' A
#
# COMPACT_ATOMS: atom_id res chain seq x y z
N MET A 1 -13.39 20.90 -3.56
CA MET A 1 -13.52 21.62 -4.85
C MET A 1 -13.88 20.58 -5.91
N ILE A 2 -14.85 20.84 -6.79
CA ILE A 2 -15.31 19.89 -7.81
C ILE A 2 -14.87 20.40 -9.18
N LEU A 3 -14.28 19.52 -10.01
CA LEU A 3 -13.89 19.81 -11.39
C LEU A 3 -15.00 19.38 -12.36
N TYR A 4 -15.61 20.34 -13.08
CA TYR A 4 -16.57 20.05 -14.15
C TYR A 4 -15.84 19.98 -15.49
N THR A 5 -15.28 18.81 -15.79
CA THR A 5 -14.53 18.56 -17.02
C THR A 5 -14.88 17.21 -17.60
N THR A 6 -14.84 17.09 -18.93
CA THR A 6 -14.98 15.81 -19.65
C THR A 6 -13.65 15.07 -19.76
N MET A 7 -12.55 15.67 -19.32
CA MET A 7 -11.24 15.04 -19.34
C MET A 7 -11.14 13.93 -18.26
N PRO A 8 -10.56 12.77 -18.62
CA PRO A 8 -10.23 11.71 -17.66
C PRO A 8 -9.37 12.21 -16.50
N GLN A 9 -9.61 11.65 -15.31
CA GLN A 9 -8.91 12.06 -14.07
C GLN A 9 -7.40 11.84 -14.17
N GLU A 10 -6.97 10.77 -14.83
CA GLU A 10 -5.58 10.35 -14.98
C GLU A 10 -4.75 11.36 -15.80
N LEU A 11 -5.40 12.16 -16.66
CA LEU A 11 -4.74 13.22 -17.43
C LEU A 11 -4.60 14.53 -16.64
N ILE A 12 -5.51 14.77 -15.68
CA ILE A 12 -5.50 15.96 -14.84
C ILE A 12 -4.56 15.76 -13.65
N PHE A 13 -4.54 14.53 -13.11
CA PHE A 13 -3.72 14.09 -12.01
C PHE A 13 -2.83 12.94 -12.48
N PRO A 14 -1.76 13.23 -13.25
CA PRO A 14 -0.83 12.21 -13.68
C PRO A 14 -0.24 11.52 -12.45
N VAL A 15 -0.20 10.19 -12.47
CA VAL A 15 0.40 9.42 -11.38
C VAL A 15 1.89 9.72 -11.37
N GLU A 16 2.38 10.33 -10.31
CA GLU A 16 3.81 10.55 -10.16
C GLU A 16 4.50 9.21 -9.91
N ASN A 17 5.59 8.95 -10.66
CA ASN A 17 6.41 7.75 -10.44
C ASN A 17 6.91 7.64 -8.98
N SER A 18 7.03 8.77 -8.28
CA SER A 18 7.43 8.86 -6.88
C SER A 18 6.45 8.16 -5.91
N GLU A 19 5.18 7.94 -6.29
CA GLU A 19 4.22 7.18 -5.50
C GLU A 19 4.47 5.67 -5.58
N TYR A 20 4.92 5.18 -6.74
CA TYR A 20 5.29 3.77 -6.92
C TYR A 20 6.57 3.45 -6.16
N ASP A 21 7.56 4.35 -6.13
CA ASP A 21 8.85 4.12 -5.46
C ASP A 21 8.73 3.91 -3.93
N LYS A 22 7.71 4.53 -3.32
CA LYS A 22 7.46 4.42 -1.88
C LYS A 22 6.83 3.09 -1.50
N THR A 23 6.27 2.39 -2.47
CA THR A 23 5.46 1.18 -2.27
C THR A 23 6.25 -0.04 -2.70
N ARG A 24 6.39 -1.03 -1.81
CA ARG A 24 7.14 -2.26 -2.07
C ARG A 24 6.31 -3.48 -1.72
N ILE A 25 6.53 -4.57 -2.44
CA ILE A 25 5.97 -5.87 -2.11
C ILE A 25 6.98 -6.59 -1.23
N ILE A 26 6.53 -7.09 -0.09
CA ILE A 26 7.33 -7.90 0.83
C ILE A 26 6.59 -9.19 1.16
N ASP A 27 7.35 -10.26 1.39
CA ASP A 27 6.84 -11.48 1.98
C ASP A 27 7.13 -11.46 3.48
N TYR A 28 6.08 -11.41 4.29
CA TYR A 28 6.18 -11.37 5.74
C TYR A 28 5.40 -12.53 6.34
N ASN A 29 6.08 -13.43 7.05
CA ASN A 29 5.49 -14.65 7.63
C ASN A 29 4.73 -15.53 6.60
N GLY A 30 5.17 -15.56 5.34
CA GLY A 30 4.49 -16.29 4.26
C GLY A 30 3.26 -15.58 3.69
N VAL A 31 3.02 -14.32 4.10
CA VAL A 31 1.96 -13.45 3.59
C VAL A 31 2.58 -12.40 2.69
N SER A 32 2.16 -12.35 1.42
CA SER A 32 2.59 -11.30 0.51
C SER A 32 1.82 -10.02 0.79
N LEU A 33 2.53 -8.93 1.09
CA LEU A 33 1.97 -7.65 1.51
C LEU A 33 2.57 -6.52 0.68
N VAL A 34 1.73 -5.57 0.30
CA VAL A 34 2.16 -4.27 -0.21
C VAL A 34 2.36 -3.35 0.98
N VAL A 35 3.57 -2.82 1.13
CA VAL A 35 3.93 -1.89 2.19
C VAL A 35 4.44 -0.57 1.62
N GLN A 36 4.21 0.51 2.33
CA GLN A 36 4.75 1.83 2.03
C GLN A 36 5.78 2.21 3.09
N GLN A 37 6.97 2.64 2.66
CA GLN A 37 7.98 3.12 3.58
C GLN A 37 7.58 4.51 4.11
N THR A 38 7.51 4.67 5.44
CA THR A 38 7.13 5.92 6.09
C THR A 38 8.34 6.67 6.65
N GLU A 39 9.08 6.04 7.57
CA GLU A 39 10.28 6.59 8.22
C GLU A 39 11.42 5.57 8.23
N MET A 40 12.58 5.91 8.81
CA MET A 40 13.76 5.02 8.84
C MET A 40 13.40 3.62 9.40
N ASN A 41 13.38 2.62 8.51
CA ASN A 41 13.04 1.21 8.77
C ASN A 41 11.59 0.89 9.19
N THR A 42 10.69 1.85 9.03
CA THR A 42 9.27 1.70 9.34
C THR A 42 8.45 1.58 8.06
N TYR A 43 7.59 0.56 8.01
CA TYR A 43 6.77 0.26 6.85
C TYR A 43 5.30 0.17 7.25
N GLN A 44 4.40 0.76 6.48
CA GLN A 44 2.97 0.68 6.70
C GLN A 44 2.33 -0.24 5.66
N ILE A 45 1.51 -1.18 6.08
CA ILE A 45 0.78 -2.07 5.18
C ILE A 45 -0.25 -1.26 4.40
N VAL A 46 -0.16 -1.26 3.07
CA VAL A 46 -1.14 -0.65 2.17
C VAL A 46 -2.19 -1.68 1.77
N ARG A 47 -1.76 -2.92 1.48
CA ARG A 47 -2.66 -3.97 1.00
C ARG A 47 -2.12 -5.36 1.31
N ASN A 48 -3.02 -6.27 1.66
CA ASN A 48 -2.73 -7.70 1.72
C ASN A 48 -2.94 -8.34 0.34
N LEU A 49 -1.92 -9.04 -0.19
CA LEU A 49 -1.96 -9.77 -1.47
C LEU A 49 -2.14 -11.27 -1.30
N SER A 50 -2.21 -11.76 -0.07
CA SER A 50 -2.45 -13.17 0.21
C SER A 50 -3.79 -13.64 -0.34
N THR A 51 -3.79 -14.85 -0.88
CA THR A 51 -5.00 -15.55 -1.33
C THR A 51 -5.72 -16.28 -0.21
N ASP A 52 -5.11 -16.45 0.96
CA ASP A 52 -5.71 -17.10 2.12
C ASP A 52 -6.65 -16.13 2.89
N PRO A 53 -7.95 -16.48 3.06
CA PRO A 53 -8.90 -15.66 3.82
C PRO A 53 -8.51 -15.43 5.29
N SER A 54 -7.80 -16.38 5.91
CA SER A 54 -7.37 -16.26 7.30
C SER A 54 -6.37 -15.11 7.49
N HIS A 55 -5.53 -14.85 6.49
CA HIS A 55 -4.62 -13.71 6.49
C HIS A 55 -5.37 -12.39 6.36
N TYR A 56 -6.51 -12.37 5.68
CA TYR A 56 -7.36 -11.18 5.57
C TYR A 56 -8.13 -10.88 6.86
N LEU A 57 -8.49 -11.91 7.61
CA LEU A 57 -9.19 -11.78 8.90
C LEU A 57 -8.24 -11.40 10.05
N ASN A 58 -6.94 -11.54 9.86
CA ASN A 58 -5.96 -11.20 10.87
C ASN A 58 -5.67 -9.69 10.85
N SER A 59 -6.05 -8.99 11.92
CA SER A 59 -5.84 -7.54 12.08
C SER A 59 -4.38 -7.12 11.97
N ASN A 60 -3.41 -8.02 12.20
CA ASN A 60 -1.99 -7.71 12.04
C ASN A 60 -1.57 -7.53 10.57
N TYR A 61 -2.34 -8.07 9.63
CA TYR A 61 -2.10 -7.93 8.19
C TYR A 61 -3.10 -6.97 7.53
N ALA A 62 -3.87 -6.24 8.34
CA ALA A 62 -4.81 -5.26 7.85
C ALA A 62 -4.09 -4.02 7.29
N PRO A 63 -4.66 -3.37 6.27
CA PRO A 63 -4.18 -2.07 5.80
C PRO A 63 -4.12 -1.05 6.95
N GLY A 64 -3.06 -0.25 6.97
CA GLY A 64 -2.80 0.76 7.98
C GLY A 64 -1.86 0.32 9.10
N GLN A 65 -1.63 -0.99 9.27
CA GLN A 65 -0.75 -1.50 10.31
C GLN A 65 0.73 -1.23 10.01
N THR A 66 1.52 -0.94 11.04
CA THR A 66 2.95 -0.65 10.90
C THR A 66 3.82 -1.85 11.24
N ILE A 67 4.78 -2.16 10.38
CA ILE A 67 5.82 -3.18 10.53
C ILE A 67 7.15 -2.47 10.76
N ASN A 68 7.84 -2.83 11.84
CA ASN A 68 9.18 -2.34 12.15
C ASN A 68 10.19 -3.49 11.98
N PHE A 69 11.17 -3.32 11.10
CA PHE A 69 12.31 -4.22 11.04
C PHE A 69 13.38 -3.70 12.01
N LYS A 70 13.64 -4.44 13.08
CA LYS A 70 14.72 -4.16 14.03
C LYS A 70 16.06 -4.66 13.51
#